data_AF-A0A951PUH3-F1
#
_entry.id   AF-A0A951PUH3-F1
#
_cell.length_a   1.000
_cell.length_b   1.000
_cell.length_c   1.000
_cell.angle_alpha   90.00
_cell.angle_beta   90.00
_cell.angle_gamma   90.00
#
_symmetry.space_group_name_H-M   'P 1'
#
loop_
_entity.id
_entity.type
_entity.pdbx_description
1 polymer ?
#
loop_
_entity_poly.entity_id
_entity_poly.type
_entity_poly.pdbx_seq_one_letter_code
_entity_poly.pdbx_strand_id
1 'polypeptide(L)'
;MKLSYRGVTYSYNPPEVETTLGEVDGKYRGLDWRFRNLKKPPVLQPTASLKYRGVYYQTGTKPTPNSTQPTKTPAFSTQEKARSLMHNQKRTLKNRQQSMLYRAAAELGLATHPA
;
A
#
# COMPACT_ATOMS: atom_id res chain seq x y z
N MET A 1 22.22 6.82 -26.53
CA MET A 1 21.15 6.08 -27.25
C MET A 1 19.86 6.85 -27.11
N LYS A 2 19.18 7.18 -28.22
CA LYS A 2 17.86 7.86 -28.21
C LYS A 2 16.74 6.82 -28.12
N LEU A 3 15.68 7.11 -27.38
CA LEU A 3 14.50 6.25 -27.32
C LEU A 3 13.78 6.30 -28.68
N SER A 4 13.39 5.16 -29.23
CA SER A 4 12.65 5.09 -30.49
C SER A 4 11.39 4.24 -30.32
N TYR A 5 10.27 4.72 -30.87
CA TYR A 5 9.01 3.99 -30.91
C TYR A 5 8.37 4.21 -32.27
N ARG A 6 7.95 3.11 -32.94
CA ARG A 6 7.33 3.12 -34.27
C ARG A 6 8.09 3.94 -35.33
N GLY A 7 9.42 3.89 -35.31
CA GLY A 7 10.27 4.60 -36.27
C GLY A 7 10.50 6.08 -35.96
N VAL A 8 9.89 6.63 -34.89
CA VAL A 8 10.12 8.01 -34.45
C VAL A 8 11.15 8.03 -33.32
N THR A 9 12.15 8.90 -33.43
CA THR A 9 13.14 9.12 -32.38
C THR A 9 12.70 10.20 -31.41
N TYR A 10 12.73 9.90 -30.12
CA TYR A 10 12.35 10.81 -29.05
C TYR A 10 13.59 11.48 -28.45
N SER A 11 13.45 12.77 -28.12
CA SER A 11 14.41 13.45 -27.25
C SER A 11 14.07 13.11 -25.80
N TYR A 12 14.93 12.35 -25.14
CA TYR A 12 14.75 11.96 -23.74
C TYR A 12 15.32 13.05 -22.84
N ASN A 13 14.45 13.90 -22.29
CA ASN A 13 14.79 14.91 -21.29
C ASN A 13 14.07 14.57 -19.97
N PRO A 14 14.59 13.62 -19.18
CA PRO A 14 13.97 13.29 -17.92
C PRO A 14 14.06 14.48 -16.96
N PRO A 15 13.04 14.71 -16.12
CA PRO A 15 13.12 15.74 -15.10
C PRO A 15 14.22 15.38 -14.09
N GLU A 16 15.16 16.30 -13.86
CA GLU A 16 16.15 16.13 -12.83
C GLU A 16 15.52 16.34 -11.45
N VAL A 17 15.67 15.34 -10.59
CA VAL A 17 15.18 15.39 -9.21
C VAL A 17 16.38 15.53 -8.27
N GLU A 18 16.49 16.68 -7.61
CA GLU A 18 17.56 16.93 -6.65
C GLU A 18 17.41 16.02 -5.42
N THR A 19 18.37 15.11 -5.24
CA THR A 19 18.45 14.21 -4.08
C THR A 19 19.68 14.53 -3.23
N THR A 20 19.53 14.45 -1.91
CA THR A 20 20.64 14.46 -0.95
C THR A 20 20.94 13.04 -0.48
N LEU A 21 22.21 12.76 -0.24
CA LEU A 21 22.63 11.52 0.41
C LEU A 21 22.34 11.62 1.91
N GLY A 22 21.88 10.51 2.50
CA GLY A 22 21.81 10.39 3.95
C GLY A 22 23.21 10.42 4.59
N GLU A 23 23.25 10.74 5.88
CA GLU A 23 24.49 10.80 6.68
C GLU A 23 25.17 9.43 6.82
N VAL A 24 24.38 8.36 6.77
CA VAL A 24 24.87 6.98 6.86
C VAL A 24 24.73 6.27 5.52
N ASP A 25 25.84 5.75 5.03
CA ASP A 25 25.93 4.87 3.87
C ASP A 25 26.83 3.65 4.16
N GLY A 26 26.96 2.75 3.19
CA GLY A 26 27.79 1.55 3.32
C GLY A 26 27.44 0.47 2.31
N LYS A 27 27.94 -0.74 2.54
CA LYS A 27 27.63 -1.92 1.71
C LYS A 27 27.18 -3.07 2.58
N TYR A 28 26.08 -3.71 2.20
CA TYR A 28 25.59 -4.94 2.83
C TYR A 28 25.58 -6.07 1.81
N ARG A 29 26.34 -7.14 2.07
CA ARG A 29 26.49 -8.31 1.16
C ARG A 29 26.84 -7.92 -0.28
N GLY A 30 27.70 -6.92 -0.44
CA GLY A 30 28.12 -6.39 -1.75
C GLY A 30 27.13 -5.41 -2.39
N LEU A 31 25.91 -5.26 -1.86
CA LEU A 31 24.94 -4.28 -2.34
C LEU A 31 25.11 -2.94 -1.59
N ASP A 32 25.03 -1.85 -2.34
CA ASP A 32 25.10 -0.49 -1.79
C ASP A 32 23.83 -0.18 -1.00
N TRP A 33 23.96 0.16 0.30
CA TRP A 33 22.84 0.58 1.13
C TRP A 33 22.92 2.11 1.31
N ARG A 34 22.09 2.85 0.59
CA ARG A 34 22.09 4.32 0.67
C ARG A 34 20.68 4.84 0.58
N PHE A 35 20.32 5.72 1.49
CA PHE A 35 19.08 6.47 1.41
C PHE A 35 19.31 7.73 0.58
N ARG A 36 18.55 7.87 -0.51
CA ARG A 36 18.50 9.08 -1.34
C ARG A 36 17.24 9.84 -0.99
N ASN A 37 17.38 10.83 -0.11
CA ASN A 37 16.26 11.69 0.27
C ASN A 37 16.07 12.79 -0.76
N LEU A 38 14.83 13.19 -0.99
CA LEU A 38 14.54 14.35 -1.83
C LEU A 38 15.00 15.62 -1.12
N LYS A 39 15.73 16.49 -1.81
CA LYS A 39 16.15 17.79 -1.23
C LYS A 39 14.94 18.66 -0.88
N LYS A 40 13.88 18.56 -1.67
CA LYS A 40 12.57 19.18 -1.39
C LYS A 40 11.56 18.06 -1.09
N PRO A 41 11.27 17.76 0.19
CA PRO A 41 10.27 16.75 0.51
C PRO A 41 8.90 17.19 -0.03
N PRO A 42 8.11 16.26 -0.58
CA PRO A 42 6.77 16.59 -1.07
C PRO A 42 5.88 16.99 0.10
N VAL A 43 5.13 18.08 -0.07
CA VAL A 43 4.10 18.49 0.88
C VAL A 43 2.89 17.58 0.66
N LEU A 44 2.66 16.66 1.61
CA LEU A 44 1.51 15.77 1.58
C LEU A 44 0.24 16.56 1.86
N GLN A 45 -0.78 16.39 1.02
CA GLN A 45 -2.09 16.97 1.25
C GLN A 45 -2.83 16.17 2.33
N PRO A 46 -3.52 16.83 3.28
CA PRO A 46 -4.28 16.15 4.30
C PRO A 46 -5.45 15.35 3.70
N THR A 47 -5.66 14.13 4.20
CA THR A 47 -6.81 13.28 3.83
C THR A 47 -8.09 13.65 4.59
N ALA A 48 -7.98 14.49 5.61
CA ALA A 48 -9.10 14.94 6.44
C ALA A 48 -10.08 15.82 5.65
N SER A 49 -11.38 15.67 5.91
CA SER A 49 -12.40 16.60 5.44
C SER A 49 -12.32 17.89 6.23
N LEU A 50 -11.83 18.96 5.59
CA LEU A 50 -11.75 20.30 6.16
C LEU A 50 -13.08 21.02 6.00
N LYS A 51 -13.36 22.03 6.82
CA LYS A 51 -14.60 22.83 6.76
C LYS A 51 -14.27 24.29 6.51
N TYR A 52 -14.85 24.88 5.47
CA TYR A 52 -14.75 26.31 5.18
C TYR A 52 -16.16 26.89 4.97
N ARG A 53 -16.51 27.93 5.73
CA ARG A 53 -17.83 28.60 5.69
C ARG A 53 -19.02 27.62 5.71
N GLY A 54 -18.94 26.57 6.53
CA GLY A 54 -20.01 25.57 6.64
C GLY A 54 -19.92 24.40 5.66
N VAL A 55 -19.11 24.50 4.60
CA VAL A 55 -18.99 23.48 3.55
C VAL A 55 -17.75 22.61 3.81
N TYR A 56 -17.93 21.29 3.75
CA TYR A 56 -16.82 20.34 3.84
C TYR A 56 -16.10 20.22 2.49
N TYR A 57 -14.78 20.19 2.51
CA TYR A 57 -13.93 20.01 1.35
C TYR A 57 -12.71 19.15 1.69
N GLN A 58 -12.09 18.55 0.68
CA GLN A 58 -10.84 17.79 0.79
C GLN A 58 -9.85 18.35 -0.22
N THR A 59 -8.58 18.48 0.16
CA THR A 59 -7.54 18.93 -0.76
C THR A 59 -6.90 17.72 -1.45
N GLY A 60 -6.61 17.83 -2.75
CA GLY A 60 -5.95 16.77 -3.53
C GLY A 60 -6.87 15.84 -4.33
N THR A 61 -8.19 15.92 -4.18
CA THR A 61 -9.12 15.34 -5.15
C THR A 61 -9.29 16.35 -6.30
N LYS A 62 -9.00 15.94 -7.54
CA LYS A 62 -9.38 16.75 -8.70
C LYS A 62 -10.89 17.01 -8.61
N PRO A 63 -11.37 18.26 -8.77
CA PRO A 63 -12.78 18.55 -8.65
C PRO A 63 -13.54 17.79 -9.74
N THR A 64 -14.17 16.68 -9.39
CA THR A 64 -15.27 16.13 -10.16
C THR A 64 -16.44 17.10 -10.01
N PRO A 65 -17.00 17.65 -11.10
CA PRO A 65 -18.18 18.48 -11.01
C PRO A 65 -19.31 17.67 -10.37
N ASN A 66 -19.85 18.20 -9.27
CA ASN A 66 -21.11 17.83 -8.61
C ASN A 66 -21.65 16.42 -8.93
N SER A 67 -21.31 15.45 -8.09
CA SER A 67 -22.26 14.39 -7.75
C SER A 67 -22.36 14.31 -6.24
N THR A 68 -23.40 14.93 -5.72
CA THR A 68 -23.96 14.67 -4.40
C THR A 68 -24.49 13.23 -4.40
N GLN A 69 -23.59 12.26 -4.36
CA GLN A 69 -23.95 10.92 -3.92
C GLN A 69 -23.02 10.55 -2.78
N PRO A 70 -23.54 10.43 -1.54
CA PRO A 70 -22.80 9.74 -0.51
C PRO A 70 -22.57 8.33 -1.05
N THR A 71 -21.30 7.96 -1.26
CA THR A 71 -20.92 6.57 -1.46
C THR A 71 -21.48 5.83 -0.25
N LYS A 72 -22.62 5.15 -0.43
CA LYS A 72 -23.20 4.28 0.58
C LYS A 72 -22.20 3.15 0.77
N THR A 73 -21.22 3.35 1.64
CA THR A 73 -20.64 2.25 2.40
C THR A 73 -21.86 1.50 2.95
N PRO A 74 -22.07 0.21 2.61
CA PRO A 74 -23.17 -0.52 3.20
C PRO A 74 -22.98 -0.39 4.70
N ALA A 75 -23.92 0.29 5.36
CA ALA A 75 -23.91 0.46 6.80
C ALA A 75 -24.24 -0.91 7.38
N PHE A 76 -23.22 -1.78 7.44
CA PHE A 76 -23.35 -3.05 8.12
C PHE A 76 -23.79 -2.74 9.54
N SER A 77 -24.88 -3.38 9.94
CA SER A 77 -25.37 -3.24 11.30
C SER A 77 -24.26 -3.62 12.27
N THR A 78 -24.21 -3.01 13.47
CA THR A 78 -23.12 -3.30 14.44
C THR A 78 -23.01 -4.80 14.73
N GLN A 79 -24.14 -5.50 14.70
CA GLN A 79 -24.26 -6.95 14.82
C GLN A 79 -23.61 -7.70 13.65
N GLU A 80 -23.74 -7.22 12.41
CA GLU A 80 -23.10 -7.84 11.24
C GLU A 80 -21.59 -7.67 11.27
N LYS A 81 -21.11 -6.52 11.73
CA LYS A 81 -19.69 -6.27 11.96
C LYS A 81 -19.13 -7.18 13.06
N ALA A 82 -19.87 -7.37 14.16
CA ALA A 82 -19.48 -8.30 15.21
C ALA A 82 -19.41 -9.75 14.68
N ARG A 83 -20.39 -10.16 13.87
CA ARG A 83 -20.43 -11.49 13.24
C ARG A 83 -19.23 -11.74 12.32
N SER A 84 -18.86 -10.76 11.49
CA SER A 84 -17.72 -10.89 10.57
C SER A 84 -16.37 -10.96 11.31
N LEU A 85 -16.20 -10.18 12.38
CA LEU A 85 -15.00 -10.26 13.23
C LEU A 85 -14.85 -11.63 13.88
N MET A 86 -15.94 -12.18 14.44
CA MET A 86 -15.94 -13.51 15.05
C MET A 86 -15.63 -14.61 14.02
N HIS A 87 -16.17 -14.50 12.80
CA HIS A 87 -15.89 -15.44 11.72
C HIS A 87 -14.41 -15.38 11.30
N ASN A 88 -13.86 -14.17 11.13
CA ASN A 88 -12.46 -13.97 10.77
C ASN A 88 -11.52 -14.52 11.85
N GLN A 89 -11.82 -14.28 13.13
CA GLN A 89 -11.04 -14.80 14.24
C GLN A 89 -11.05 -16.34 14.29
N LYS A 90 -12.19 -16.98 14.05
CA LYS A 90 -12.26 -18.45 13.97
C LYS A 90 -11.43 -18.98 12.81
N ARG A 91 -11.47 -18.32 11.65
CA ARG A 91 -10.67 -18.69 10.48
C ARG A 91 -9.17 -18.57 10.75
N THR A 92 -8.72 -17.49 11.38
CA THR A 92 -7.30 -17.30 11.71
C THR A 92 -6.80 -18.34 12.72
N LEU A 93 -7.60 -18.65 13.74
CA LEU A 93 -7.27 -19.70 14.71
C LEU A 93 -7.16 -21.07 14.04
N LYS A 94 -8.12 -21.43 13.19
CA LYS A 94 -8.08 -22.70 12.44
C LYS A 94 -6.85 -22.80 11.54
N ASN A 95 -6.59 -21.75 10.76
CA ASN A 95 -5.42 -21.71 9.87
C ASN A 95 -4.10 -21.84 10.65
N ARG A 96 -4.01 -21.19 11.82
CA ARG A 96 -2.83 -21.29 12.70
C ARG A 96 -2.67 -22.68 13.30
N GLN A 97 -3.75 -23.29 13.77
CA GLN A 97 -3.72 -24.66 14.29
C GLN A 97 -3.28 -25.64 13.20
N GLN A 98 -3.87 -25.51 12.01
CA GLN A 98 -3.53 -26.34 10.86
C GLN A 98 -2.06 -26.18 10.44
N SER A 99 -1.53 -24.96 10.40
CA SER A 99 -0.12 -24.74 10.05
C SER A 99 0.86 -25.29 11.10
N MET A 100 0.53 -25.18 12.39
CA MET A 100 1.31 -25.78 13.47
C MET A 100 1.32 -27.31 13.39
N LEU A 101 0.16 -27.92 13.11
CA LEU A 101 0.05 -29.36 12.91
C LEU A 101 0.86 -29.81 11.68
N TYR A 102 0.81 -29.07 10.57
CA TYR A 102 1.62 -29.39 9.40
C TYR A 102 3.12 -29.31 9.67
N ARG A 103 3.57 -28.32 10.44
CA ARG A 103 4.98 -28.25 10.86
C ARG A 103 5.39 -29.46 11.69
N ALA A 104 4.60 -29.81 12.70
CA ALA A 104 4.88 -30.98 13.52
C ALA A 104 4.87 -32.28 12.70
N ALA A 105 3.91 -32.44 11.78
CA ALA A 105 3.84 -33.59 10.88
C ALA A 105 5.07 -33.68 9.96
N ALA A 106 5.57 -32.54 9.46
CA ALA A 106 6.80 -32.50 8.65
C ALA A 106 8.05 -32.89 9.44
N GLU A 107 8.16 -32.47 10.70
CA GLU A 107 9.26 -32.89 11.59
C GLU A 107 9.24 -34.41 11.86
N LEU A 108 8.03 -35.00 11.92
CA LEU A 108 7.82 -36.44 12.11
C LEU A 108 7.92 -37.25 10.81
N GLY A 109 8.19 -36.62 9.67
CA GLY A 109 8.28 -37.29 8.36
C GLY A 109 6.95 -37.85 7.84
N LEU A 110 5.81 -37.40 8.38
CA LEU A 110 4.47 -37.77 7.90
C LEU A 110 4.13 -36.95 6.64
N ALA A 111 3.55 -37.58 5.62
CA ALA A 111 3.23 -36.92 4.35
C ALA A 111 2.27 -35.72 4.55
N THR A 112 2.68 -34.52 4.10
CA THR A 112 2.03 -33.23 4.38
C THR A 112 1.24 -32.66 3.20
N HIS A 113 0.48 -33.47 2.47
CA HIS A 113 -0.35 -32.99 1.35
C HIS A 113 -1.86 -33.03 1.63
N PRO A 114 -2.57 -31.90 1.57
CA PRO A 114 -3.97 -31.92 1.14
C PRO A 114 -4.02 -32.00 -0.40
N ALA A 115 -4.93 -32.82 -0.92
CA ALA A 115 -5.36 -32.78 -2.33
C ALA A 115 -6.11 -31.46 -2.64
#